data_AF-A0A376PV82-F1
#
_entry.id   AF-A0A376PV82-F1
#
_cell.length_a   1.000
_cell.length_b   1.000
_cell.length_c   1.000
_cell.angle_alpha   90.00
_cell.angle_beta   90.00
_cell.angle_gamma   90.00
#
_symmetry.space_group_name_H-M   'P 1'
#
loop_
_entity.id
_entity.type
_entity.pdbx_description
1 polymer ?
#
loop_
_entity_poly.entity_id
_entity_poly.type
_entity_poly.pdbx_seq_one_letter_code
_entity_poly.pdbx_strand_id
1 'polypeptide(L)'
;MVANNYYAFTLGTGWNTRIGAISVDATKSHSKQDNGDVFDGQSYQIAYNKFVSQTSTRFGLAAWRYSSRDYRTFNDHVWANNKDNYRRDENDIYDIADYYQNDFGRKNSFSANMSQSLPEGWGSVSLSTLWRDYWGRSGSSKDYQLSYSNNLRRISYTLAASQAYDENHHEEKRFNIFISIPFDWGDDVTTPRRQIYMSNSTTFDDQGFASNNTGLSGTVGSRDQFNYGVNLSYQHQGNETTAGANLTWNAPVATVNGSYSQSSTYRQAGASVSGGIVAWSGALIWRTVFPKRLQ
;
A
#
# COMPACT_ATOMS: atom_id res chain seq x y z
N MET A 1 0.61 9.35 -27.13
CA MET A 1 -0.83 9.46 -26.84
C MET A 1 -1.41 10.63 -27.63
N VAL A 2 -2.60 10.47 -28.20
CA VAL A 2 -3.30 11.53 -28.94
C VAL A 2 -4.74 11.54 -28.47
N ALA A 3 -5.26 12.73 -28.17
CA ALA A 3 -6.65 13.00 -27.84
C ALA A 3 -7.03 14.38 -28.41
N ASN A 4 -8.31 14.76 -28.29
CA ASN A 4 -8.73 16.10 -28.72
C ASN A 4 -7.99 17.16 -27.89
N ASN A 5 -7.36 18.13 -28.55
CA ASN A 5 -6.57 19.20 -27.93
C ASN A 5 -5.43 18.74 -26.98
N TYR A 6 -5.01 17.48 -27.07
CA TYR A 6 -3.89 16.94 -26.29
C TYR A 6 -3.05 15.96 -27.11
N TYR A 7 -1.73 16.12 -27.09
CA TYR A 7 -0.82 15.08 -27.56
C TYR A 7 0.41 14.97 -26.67
N ALA A 8 0.91 13.76 -26.52
CA ALA A 8 2.14 13.49 -25.82
C ALA A 8 2.97 12.42 -26.55
N PHE A 9 4.28 12.65 -26.60
CA PHE A 9 5.25 11.75 -27.20
C PHE A 9 6.34 11.44 -26.18
N THR A 10 6.62 10.15 -25.98
CA THR A 10 7.65 9.66 -25.07
C THR A 10 8.69 8.88 -25.84
N LEU A 11 9.96 9.15 -25.58
CA LEU A 11 11.09 8.38 -26.05
C LEU A 11 11.96 8.00 -24.86
N GLY A 12 12.37 6.74 -24.78
CA GLY A 12 13.18 6.26 -23.68
C GLY A 12 14.04 5.08 -24.08
N THR A 13 15.03 4.79 -23.25
CA THR A 13 16.00 3.73 -23.43
C THR A 13 16.38 3.15 -22.07
N GLY A 14 16.76 1.88 -22.03
CA GLY A 14 17.14 1.18 -20.81
C GLY A 14 18.29 0.23 -21.08
N TRP A 15 19.24 0.19 -20.14
CA TRP A 15 20.44 -0.62 -20.23
C TRP A 15 20.61 -1.44 -18.96
N ASN A 16 20.90 -2.72 -19.14
CA ASN A 16 21.38 -3.56 -18.05
C ASN A 16 22.90 -3.45 -17.97
N THR A 17 23.41 -2.88 -16.88
CA THR A 17 24.85 -2.66 -16.68
C THR A 17 25.36 -3.53 -15.53
N ARG A 18 26.69 -3.65 -15.39
CA ARG A 18 27.29 -4.32 -14.22
C ARG A 18 26.91 -3.67 -12.89
N ILE A 19 26.59 -2.37 -12.92
CA ILE A 19 26.21 -1.64 -11.73
C ILE A 19 24.71 -1.64 -11.48
N GLY A 20 23.87 -2.27 -12.31
CA GLY A 20 22.41 -2.33 -12.20
C GLY A 20 21.72 -1.97 -13.52
N ALA A 21 20.40 -2.13 -13.58
CA ALA A 21 19.64 -1.68 -14.74
C ALA A 21 19.23 -0.22 -14.56
N ILE A 22 19.47 0.59 -15.60
CA ILE A 22 19.21 2.02 -15.64
C ILE A 22 18.34 2.30 -16.84
N SER A 23 17.28 3.10 -16.67
CA SER A 23 16.48 3.61 -17.77
C SER A 23 16.33 5.12 -17.70
N VAL A 24 16.28 5.75 -18.87
CA VAL A 24 16.02 7.18 -19.02
C VAL A 24 14.93 7.36 -20.06
N ASP A 25 13.93 8.19 -19.74
CA ASP A 25 12.88 8.58 -20.67
C ASP A 25 12.63 10.09 -20.64
N ALA A 26 12.21 10.61 -21.79
CA ALA A 26 11.78 11.98 -21.98
C ALA A 26 10.40 11.98 -22.64
N THR A 27 9.47 12.75 -22.09
CA THR A 27 8.12 12.93 -22.61
C THR A 27 7.89 14.40 -22.92
N LYS A 28 7.44 14.71 -24.12
CA LYS A 28 6.94 16.04 -24.50
C LYS A 28 5.42 16.00 -24.57
N SER A 29 4.75 16.97 -23.96
CA SER A 29 3.29 17.12 -23.99
C SER A 29 2.90 18.48 -24.56
N HIS A 30 1.80 18.51 -25.28
CA HIS A 30 1.07 19.72 -25.65
C HIS A 30 -0.38 19.55 -25.20
N SER A 31 -0.88 20.54 -24.47
CA SER A 31 -2.23 20.57 -23.92
C SER A 31 -2.86 21.92 -24.19
N LYS A 32 -3.87 21.97 -25.05
CA LYS A 32 -4.73 23.14 -25.24
C LYS A 32 -6.00 22.96 -24.43
N GLN A 33 -6.26 23.87 -23.50
CA GLN A 33 -7.43 23.83 -22.62
C GLN A 33 -8.64 24.50 -23.26
N ASP A 34 -9.83 24.20 -22.74
CA ASP A 34 -11.11 24.71 -23.29
C ASP A 34 -11.26 26.23 -23.08
N ASN A 35 -10.59 26.78 -22.06
CA ASN A 35 -10.48 28.22 -21.83
C ASN A 35 -9.52 28.93 -22.81
N GLY A 36 -8.85 28.19 -23.71
CA GLY A 36 -7.91 28.70 -24.71
C GLY A 36 -6.44 28.67 -24.30
N ASP A 37 -6.12 28.37 -23.03
CA ASP A 37 -4.73 28.29 -22.56
C ASP A 37 -3.98 27.12 -23.22
N VAL A 38 -2.70 27.34 -23.53
CA VAL A 38 -1.84 26.33 -24.16
C VAL A 38 -0.62 26.06 -23.28
N PHE A 39 -0.40 24.79 -22.98
CA PHE A 39 0.70 24.31 -22.16
C PHE A 39 1.56 23.31 -22.94
N ASP A 40 2.78 23.73 -23.26
CA ASP A 40 3.81 22.92 -23.90
C ASP A 40 4.93 22.61 -22.91
N GLY A 41 5.10 21.34 -22.59
CA GLY A 41 6.05 20.97 -21.54
C GLY A 41 6.74 19.64 -21.77
N GLN A 42 7.69 19.37 -20.88
CA GLN A 42 8.61 18.25 -20.97
C GLN A 42 8.77 17.61 -19.60
N SER A 43 8.83 16.28 -19.56
CA SER A 43 9.13 15.49 -18.38
C SER A 43 10.28 14.54 -18.66
N TYR A 44 11.19 14.41 -17.70
CA TYR A 44 12.37 13.57 -17.77
C TYR A 44 12.37 12.64 -16.58
N GLN A 45 12.60 11.35 -16.80
CA GLN A 45 12.71 10.37 -15.74
C GLN A 45 13.99 9.57 -15.89
N ILE A 46 14.65 9.33 -14.75
CA ILE A 46 15.75 8.39 -14.60
C ILE A 46 15.29 7.36 -13.58
N ALA A 47 15.37 6.08 -13.93
CA ALA A 47 15.06 4.99 -13.02
C ALA A 47 16.23 4.00 -12.94
N TYR A 48 16.41 3.45 -11.75
CA TYR A 48 17.45 2.49 -11.43
C TYR A 48 16.88 1.34 -10.62
N ASN A 49 17.30 0.12 -10.92
CA ASN A 49 17.05 -1.04 -10.10
C ASN A 49 18.28 -1.96 -10.06
N LYS A 50 18.47 -2.62 -8.92
CA LYS A 50 19.54 -3.60 -8.76
C LYS A 50 19.24 -4.59 -7.66
N PHE A 51 19.61 -5.83 -7.90
CA PHE A 51 19.82 -6.81 -6.87
C PHE A 51 21.33 -7.03 -6.66
N VAL A 52 21.82 -6.73 -5.45
CA VAL A 52 23.22 -6.96 -5.04
C VAL A 52 23.24 -8.28 -4.27
N SER A 53 23.69 -9.34 -4.93
CA SER A 53 23.67 -10.69 -4.34
C SER A 53 24.62 -10.83 -3.15
N GLN A 54 25.75 -10.10 -3.13
CA GLN A 54 26.75 -10.18 -2.06
C GLN A 54 26.19 -9.75 -0.70
N THR A 55 25.29 -8.79 -0.69
CA THR A 55 24.68 -8.22 0.51
C THR A 55 23.19 -8.53 0.61
N SER A 56 22.66 -9.37 -0.29
CA SER A 56 21.23 -9.62 -0.45
C SER A 56 20.39 -8.33 -0.46
N THR A 57 20.95 -7.25 -1.02
CA THR A 57 20.28 -5.94 -1.07
C THR A 57 19.50 -5.82 -2.37
N ARG A 58 18.20 -5.57 -2.25
CA ARG A 58 17.31 -5.28 -3.36
C ARG A 58 16.96 -3.80 -3.37
N PHE A 59 17.46 -3.08 -4.36
CA PHE A 59 16.94 -1.79 -4.78
C PHE A 59 15.83 -2.05 -5.79
N GLY A 60 14.58 -2.11 -5.33
CA GLY A 60 13.44 -2.47 -6.15
C GLY A 60 13.18 -1.45 -7.26
N LEU A 61 13.19 -0.17 -6.89
CA LEU A 61 13.12 0.96 -7.82
C LEU A 61 13.65 2.20 -7.09
N ALA A 62 14.58 2.92 -7.71
CA ALA A 62 14.88 4.31 -7.40
C ALA A 62 14.62 5.13 -8.65
N ALA A 63 13.59 5.97 -8.64
CA ALA A 63 13.18 6.76 -9.79
C ALA A 63 13.09 8.23 -9.42
N TRP A 64 13.73 9.06 -10.23
CA TRP A 64 13.58 10.50 -10.17
C TRP A 64 12.93 10.99 -11.46
N ARG A 65 11.89 11.80 -11.33
CA ARG A 65 11.22 12.48 -12.42
C ARG A 65 11.22 13.99 -12.17
N TYR A 66 11.61 14.74 -13.19
CA TYR A 66 11.43 16.18 -13.28
C TYR A 66 10.38 16.49 -14.36
N SER A 67 9.52 17.47 -14.13
CA SER A 67 8.59 17.99 -15.13
C SER A 67 8.62 19.52 -15.16
N SER A 68 8.67 20.08 -16.36
CA SER A 68 8.60 21.53 -16.57
C SER A 68 7.25 22.09 -16.12
N ARG A 69 7.19 23.40 -15.86
CA ARG A 69 5.97 24.08 -15.37
C ARG A 69 4.74 23.83 -16.24
N ASP A 70 4.94 23.79 -17.55
CA ASP A 70 3.88 23.63 -18.53
C ASP A 70 3.69 22.17 -18.99
N TYR A 71 4.38 21.21 -18.36
CA TYR A 71 4.15 19.80 -18.64
C TYR A 71 2.81 19.36 -18.07
N ARG A 72 2.04 18.60 -18.85
CA ARG A 72 0.74 18.05 -18.45
C ARG A 72 0.65 16.59 -18.85
N THR A 73 0.32 15.74 -17.87
CA THR A 73 -0.20 14.39 -18.17
C THR A 73 -1.59 14.51 -18.80
N PHE A 74 -2.06 13.44 -19.42
CA PHE A 74 -3.42 13.43 -19.95
C PHE A 74 -4.46 13.67 -18.86
N ASN A 75 -4.24 13.12 -17.66
CA ASN A 75 -5.14 13.36 -16.55
C ASN A 75 -5.12 14.83 -16.10
N ASP A 76 -3.96 15.50 -16.11
CA ASP A 76 -3.90 16.94 -15.83
C ASP A 76 -4.69 17.75 -16.87
N HIS A 77 -4.64 17.35 -18.15
CA HIS A 77 -5.41 17.98 -19.22
C HIS A 77 -6.92 17.81 -18.99
N VAL A 78 -7.38 16.56 -18.76
CA VAL A 78 -8.79 16.25 -18.53
C VAL A 78 -9.30 16.96 -17.27
N TRP A 79 -8.56 16.88 -16.16
CA TRP A 79 -8.95 17.53 -14.91
C TRP A 79 -9.08 19.04 -15.09
N ALA A 80 -8.10 19.69 -15.72
CA ALA A 80 -8.11 21.15 -15.83
C ALA A 80 -9.24 21.69 -16.73
N ASN A 81 -9.68 20.93 -17.73
CA ASN A 81 -10.85 21.30 -18.55
C ASN A 81 -12.19 21.05 -17.84
N ASN A 82 -12.23 20.14 -16.87
CA ASN A 82 -13.46 19.79 -16.17
C ASN A 82 -13.58 20.40 -14.77
N LYS A 83 -12.52 21.01 -14.23
CA LYS A 83 -12.47 21.53 -12.84
C LYS A 83 -13.62 22.49 -12.50
N ASP A 84 -14.08 23.29 -13.47
CA ASP A 84 -15.15 24.28 -13.29
C ASP A 84 -16.55 23.69 -13.55
N ASN A 85 -16.62 22.48 -14.11
CA ASN A 85 -17.86 21.73 -14.37
C ASN A 85 -18.15 20.67 -13.30
N TYR A 86 -17.21 20.41 -12.38
CA TYR A 86 -17.49 19.63 -11.17
C TYR A 86 -18.39 20.47 -10.26
N ARG A 87 -19.70 20.23 -10.35
CA ARG A 87 -20.64 20.70 -9.34
C ARG A 87 -20.33 19.94 -8.06
N ARG A 88 -19.83 20.68 -7.07
CA ARG A 88 -19.65 20.22 -5.70
C ARG A 88 -21.03 19.92 -5.11
N ASP A 89 -21.56 18.73 -5.35
CA ASP A 89 -22.70 18.23 -4.60
C ASP A 89 -22.16 17.77 -3.24
N GLU A 90 -22.62 18.40 -2.15
CA GLU A 90 -22.17 18.16 -0.77
C GLU A 90 -22.32 16.69 -0.29
N ASN A 91 -22.88 15.80 -1.12
CA ASN A 91 -23.14 14.39 -0.83
C ASN A 91 -22.26 13.39 -1.63
N ASP A 92 -21.40 13.84 -2.54
CA ASP A 92 -20.53 12.92 -3.30
C ASP A 92 -19.24 12.61 -2.52
N ILE A 93 -19.09 11.35 -2.12
CA ILE A 93 -18.04 10.84 -1.22
C ILE A 93 -16.65 10.78 -1.89
N TYR A 94 -16.55 11.02 -3.21
CA TYR A 94 -15.29 10.97 -3.96
C TYR A 94 -15.26 12.01 -5.08
N ASP A 95 -14.98 13.26 -4.74
CA ASP A 95 -14.82 14.30 -5.74
C ASP A 95 -13.41 14.20 -6.37
N ILE A 96 -13.34 13.84 -7.66
CA ILE A 96 -12.08 13.89 -8.45
C ILE A 96 -11.46 15.30 -8.39
N ALA A 97 -12.28 16.32 -8.12
CA ALA A 97 -11.88 17.69 -7.87
C ALA A 97 -10.83 17.81 -6.74
N ASP A 98 -11.06 17.16 -5.59
CA ASP A 98 -10.20 17.26 -4.41
C ASP A 98 -8.87 16.49 -4.59
N TYR A 99 -8.91 15.34 -5.27
CA TYR A 99 -7.73 14.49 -5.52
C TYR A 99 -6.68 15.20 -6.39
N TYR A 100 -7.12 15.85 -7.46
CA TYR A 100 -6.22 16.56 -8.38
C TYR A 100 -5.88 17.97 -7.92
N GLN A 101 -6.67 18.56 -7.01
CA GLN A 101 -6.30 19.84 -6.44
C GLN A 101 -4.89 19.80 -5.86
N ASN A 102 -4.43 18.67 -5.32
CA ASN A 102 -3.14 18.55 -4.65
C ASN A 102 -2.00 17.87 -5.43
N ASP A 103 -2.29 17.11 -6.49
CA ASP A 103 -1.25 16.45 -7.32
C ASP A 103 -0.93 17.23 -8.63
N PHE A 104 -1.67 18.30 -8.93
CA PHE A 104 -1.49 19.07 -10.15
C PHE A 104 -0.18 19.88 -10.18
N GLY A 105 0.49 19.90 -11.33
CA GLY A 105 1.69 20.73 -11.53
C GLY A 105 2.95 20.17 -10.85
N ARG A 106 3.06 18.84 -10.75
CA ARG A 106 4.21 18.16 -10.13
C ARG A 106 5.53 18.52 -10.82
N LYS A 107 6.44 19.13 -10.07
CA LYS A 107 7.78 19.56 -10.51
C LYS A 107 8.80 18.45 -10.38
N ASN A 108 9.03 17.96 -9.16
CA ASN A 108 9.96 16.89 -8.88
C ASN A 108 9.21 15.74 -8.24
N SER A 109 9.58 14.51 -8.58
CA SER A 109 9.18 13.31 -7.86
C SER A 109 10.39 12.40 -7.73
N PHE A 110 10.71 12.00 -6.51
CA PHE A 110 11.70 10.99 -6.22
C PHE A 110 11.03 9.86 -5.46
N SER A 111 11.19 8.63 -5.91
CA SER A 111 10.72 7.44 -5.22
C SER A 111 11.85 6.45 -5.08
N ALA A 112 11.99 5.84 -3.90
CA ALA A 112 12.98 4.79 -3.69
C ALA A 112 12.43 3.69 -2.80
N ASN A 113 12.70 2.44 -3.17
CA ASN A 113 12.37 1.24 -2.41
C ASN A 113 13.61 0.36 -2.30
N MET A 114 14.07 0.15 -1.07
CA MET A 114 15.23 -0.67 -0.74
C MET A 114 14.86 -1.68 0.33
N SER A 115 15.27 -2.93 0.15
CA SER A 115 15.22 -3.94 1.21
C SER A 115 16.57 -4.65 1.27
N GLN A 116 17.13 -4.79 2.47
CA GLN A 116 18.41 -5.41 2.70
C GLN A 116 18.27 -6.47 3.80
N SER A 117 18.56 -7.73 3.45
CA SER A 117 18.84 -8.73 4.46
C SER A 117 20.21 -8.45 5.06
N LEU A 118 20.28 -8.38 6.38
CA LEU A 118 21.54 -8.23 7.10
C LEU A 118 22.20 -9.62 7.25
N PRO A 119 23.48 -9.68 7.65
CA PRO A 119 24.15 -10.95 7.93
C PRO A 119 23.36 -11.84 8.90
N GLU A 120 23.71 -13.13 8.91
CA GLU A 120 23.00 -14.14 9.71
C GLU A 120 22.76 -13.68 11.16
N GLY A 121 21.50 -13.77 11.61
CA GLY A 121 21.05 -13.35 12.95
C GLY A 121 20.69 -11.88 13.11
N TRP A 122 20.99 -11.00 12.15
CA TRP A 122 20.71 -9.56 12.24
C TRP A 122 19.39 -9.13 11.59
N GLY A 123 18.68 -10.03 10.91
CA GLY A 123 17.36 -9.74 10.34
C GLY A 123 17.43 -8.96 9.02
N SER A 124 16.55 -7.97 8.84
CA SER A 124 16.43 -7.21 7.60
C SER A 124 15.97 -5.78 7.85
N VAL A 125 16.44 -4.86 7.01
CA VAL A 125 16.00 -3.46 6.97
C VAL A 125 15.29 -3.21 5.66
N SER A 126 14.22 -2.43 5.69
CA SER A 126 13.58 -1.90 4.48
C SER A 126 13.31 -0.41 4.59
N LEU A 127 13.43 0.27 3.46
CA LEU A 127 13.18 1.70 3.30
C LEU A 127 12.30 1.91 2.08
N SER A 128 11.23 2.66 2.26
CA SER A 128 10.41 3.22 1.19
C SER A 128 10.35 4.73 1.36
N THR A 129 10.47 5.49 0.28
CA THR A 129 10.32 6.95 0.32
C THR A 129 9.75 7.49 -0.98
N LEU A 130 8.96 8.56 -0.85
CA LEU A 130 8.41 9.37 -1.92
C LEU A 130 8.56 10.85 -1.55
N TRP A 131 9.34 11.58 -2.33
CA TRP A 131 9.45 13.03 -2.21
C TRP A 131 8.84 13.69 -3.45
N ARG A 132 7.98 14.68 -3.26
CA ARG A 132 7.31 15.45 -4.30
C ARG A 132 7.42 16.95 -4.06
N ASP A 133 7.72 17.68 -5.13
CA ASP A 133 7.64 19.14 -5.19
C ASP A 133 6.66 19.54 -6.31
N TYR A 134 6.00 20.68 -6.14
CA TYR A 134 5.02 21.19 -7.11
C TYR A 134 5.35 22.62 -7.53
N TRP A 135 4.96 23.00 -8.75
CA TRP A 135 5.04 24.39 -9.19
C TRP A 135 3.94 25.23 -8.53
N GLY A 136 4.26 26.48 -8.16
CA GLY A 136 3.30 27.40 -7.56
C GLY A 136 2.97 27.14 -6.09
N ARG A 137 3.68 26.22 -5.44
CA ARG A 137 3.56 25.92 -4.00
C ARG A 137 4.92 26.03 -3.32
N SER A 138 4.94 26.53 -2.10
CA SER A 138 6.10 26.43 -1.21
C SER A 138 6.05 25.10 -0.45
N GLY A 139 7.20 24.53 -0.16
CA GLY A 139 7.31 23.26 0.55
C GLY A 139 7.34 22.02 -0.37
N SER A 140 7.51 20.87 0.26
CA SER A 140 7.68 19.58 -0.39
C SER A 140 6.99 18.49 0.42
N SER A 141 6.25 17.59 -0.21
CA SER A 141 5.66 16.43 0.44
C SER A 141 6.68 15.30 0.49
N LYS A 142 6.94 14.77 1.69
CA LYS A 142 7.90 13.71 1.96
C LYS A 142 7.22 12.58 2.73
N ASP A 143 7.01 11.48 2.03
CA ASP A 143 6.55 10.24 2.62
C ASP A 143 7.77 9.33 2.78
N TYR A 144 7.97 8.76 3.97
CA TYR A 144 8.99 7.73 4.17
C TYR A 144 8.56 6.70 5.19
N GLN A 145 9.07 5.48 5.01
CA GLN A 145 8.86 4.36 5.89
C GLN A 145 10.16 3.57 5.99
N LEU A 146 10.72 3.52 7.19
CA LEU A 146 11.86 2.69 7.54
C LEU A 146 11.37 1.57 8.44
N SER A 147 11.72 0.32 8.15
CA SER A 147 11.44 -0.79 9.04
C SER A 147 12.64 -1.70 9.23
N TYR A 148 12.75 -2.25 10.42
CA TYR A 148 13.72 -3.26 10.82
C TYR A 148 12.96 -4.46 11.36
N SER A 149 13.17 -5.63 10.76
CA SER A 149 12.53 -6.88 11.18
C SER A 149 13.58 -7.91 11.53
N ASN A 150 13.42 -8.60 12.65
CA ASN A 150 14.29 -9.70 13.03
C ASN A 150 13.51 -10.75 13.82
N ASN A 151 14.11 -11.92 14.01
CA ASN A 151 13.57 -13.02 14.78
C ASN A 151 14.45 -13.28 15.99
N LEU A 152 13.86 -13.22 17.18
CA LEU A 152 14.44 -13.76 18.40
C LEU A 152 13.90 -15.16 18.63
N ARG A 153 14.66 -16.18 18.21
CA ARG A 153 14.23 -17.59 18.18
C ARG A 153 12.97 -17.74 17.33
N ARG A 154 11.82 -18.02 17.96
CA ARG A 154 10.52 -18.16 17.30
C ARG A 154 9.72 -16.86 17.29
N ILE A 155 10.14 -15.85 18.04
CA ILE A 155 9.45 -14.56 18.15
C ILE A 155 9.93 -13.67 17.02
N SER A 156 9.00 -13.23 16.18
CA SER A 156 9.29 -12.21 15.17
C SER A 156 8.94 -10.84 15.73
N TYR A 157 9.78 -9.84 15.43
CA TYR A 157 9.49 -8.46 15.77
C TYR A 157 9.89 -7.51 14.64
N THR A 158 9.11 -6.45 14.47
CA THR A 158 9.35 -5.39 13.50
C THR A 158 9.23 -4.04 14.17
N LEU A 159 10.25 -3.21 14.01
CA LEU A 159 10.23 -1.80 14.38
C LEU A 159 10.06 -1.00 13.09
N ALA A 160 9.10 -0.08 13.02
CA ALA A 160 8.89 0.73 11.84
C ALA A 160 8.66 2.20 12.19
N ALA A 161 9.41 3.10 11.58
CA ALA A 161 9.19 4.53 11.65
C ALA A 161 8.64 5.02 10.29
N SER A 162 7.63 5.87 10.32
CA SER A 162 7.06 6.44 9.11
C SER A 162 6.64 7.88 9.30
N GLN A 163 6.66 8.63 8.20
CA GLN A 163 6.07 9.94 8.09
C GLN A 163 5.23 10.00 6.82
N ALA A 164 4.04 10.59 6.95
CA ALA A 164 3.15 10.89 5.84
C ALA A 164 2.45 12.24 6.09
N TYR A 165 1.64 12.68 5.14
CA TYR A 165 0.77 13.84 5.28
C TYR A 165 -0.70 13.37 5.37
N ASP A 166 -1.47 13.94 6.30
CA ASP A 166 -2.91 13.72 6.40
C ASP A 166 -3.68 14.44 5.26
N GLU A 167 -5.01 14.27 5.22
CA GLU A 167 -5.88 14.92 4.24
C GLU A 167 -5.80 16.46 4.29
N ASN A 168 -5.50 17.02 5.46
CA ASN A 168 -5.33 18.45 5.71
C ASN A 168 -3.89 18.95 5.50
N HIS A 169 -3.00 18.10 4.98
CA HIS A 169 -1.57 18.38 4.78
C HIS A 169 -0.78 18.63 6.07
N HIS A 170 -1.23 18.11 7.21
CA HIS A 170 -0.43 18.01 8.42
C HIS A 170 0.52 16.83 8.34
N GLU A 171 1.75 17.07 8.80
CA GLU A 171 2.76 16.02 8.92
C GLU A 171 2.39 15.10 10.08
N GLU A 172 2.27 13.80 9.79
CA GLU A 172 2.05 12.77 10.79
C GLU A 172 3.26 11.83 10.87
N LYS A 173 3.89 11.77 12.04
CA LYS A 173 4.96 10.81 12.32
C LYS A 173 4.42 9.68 13.16
N ARG A 174 4.81 8.46 12.81
CA ARG A 174 4.41 7.24 13.52
C ARG A 174 5.60 6.34 13.75
N PHE A 175 5.69 5.79 14.95
CA PHE A 175 6.59 4.70 15.29
C PHE A 175 5.77 3.48 15.69
N ASN A 176 6.03 2.34 15.07
CA ASN A 176 5.27 1.12 15.24
C ASN A 176 6.18 0.00 15.72
N ILE A 177 5.70 -0.75 16.70
CA ILE A 177 6.32 -1.98 17.20
C ILE A 177 5.35 -3.11 16.92
N PHE A 178 5.77 -4.06 16.10
CA PHE A 178 5.04 -5.29 15.85
C PHE A 178 5.79 -6.45 16.49
N ILE A 179 5.08 -7.30 17.20
CA ILE A 179 5.60 -8.53 17.80
C ILE A 179 4.65 -9.65 17.41
N SER A 180 5.17 -10.78 16.95
CA SER A 180 4.38 -11.99 16.69
C SER A 180 5.07 -13.22 17.27
N ILE A 181 4.34 -13.91 18.14
CA ILE A 181 4.79 -15.05 18.92
C ILE A 181 3.95 -16.26 18.52
N PRO A 182 4.53 -17.27 17.87
CA PRO A 182 3.87 -18.54 17.66
C PRO A 182 3.90 -19.40 18.93
N PHE A 183 2.76 -20.02 19.22
CA PHE A 183 2.60 -21.04 20.24
C PHE A 183 2.14 -22.33 19.56
N ASP A 184 2.78 -23.44 19.92
CA ASP A 184 2.31 -24.75 19.52
C ASP A 184 1.35 -25.25 20.62
N TRP A 185 0.20 -25.76 20.21
CA TRP A 185 -0.77 -26.42 21.07
C TRP A 185 -1.05 -27.83 20.54
N GLY A 186 -1.19 -28.81 21.42
CA GLY A 186 -1.32 -30.22 21.06
C GLY A 186 0.02 -30.95 20.96
N ASP A 187 -0.02 -32.26 21.11
CA ASP A 187 1.14 -33.13 21.30
C ASP A 187 1.30 -34.18 20.19
N ASP A 188 0.43 -34.16 19.17
CA ASP A 188 0.29 -35.18 18.10
C ASP A 188 -0.02 -36.60 18.59
N VAL A 189 -0.22 -36.80 19.90
CA VAL A 189 -0.54 -38.09 20.52
C VAL A 189 -2.02 -38.14 20.89
N THR A 190 -2.49 -37.11 21.59
CA THR A 190 -3.88 -36.97 22.04
C THR A 190 -4.64 -35.94 21.22
N THR A 191 -3.93 -34.92 20.72
CA THR A 191 -4.52 -33.84 19.92
C THR A 191 -3.56 -33.43 18.80
N PRO A 192 -4.06 -33.21 17.57
CA PRO A 192 -3.22 -32.73 16.47
C PRO A 192 -2.53 -31.43 16.85
N ARG A 193 -1.24 -31.32 16.59
CA ARG A 193 -0.47 -30.11 16.86
C ARG A 193 -0.93 -28.97 15.95
N ARG A 194 -1.25 -27.83 16.57
CA ARG A 194 -1.72 -26.61 15.91
C ARG A 194 -0.89 -25.43 16.36
N GLN A 195 -0.71 -24.48 15.44
CA GLN A 195 -0.01 -23.25 15.72
C GLN A 195 -1.01 -22.12 15.94
N ILE A 196 -0.88 -21.42 17.06
CA ILE A 196 -1.63 -20.23 17.41
C ILE A 196 -0.63 -19.08 17.45
N TYR A 197 -0.96 -17.97 16.81
CA TYR A 197 -0.12 -16.78 16.79
C TYR A 197 -0.72 -15.72 17.69
N MET A 198 0.08 -15.23 18.65
CA MET A 198 -0.20 -13.99 19.35
C MET A 198 0.54 -12.86 18.67
N SER A 199 -0.19 -11.86 18.22
CA SER A 199 0.36 -10.66 17.61
C SER A 199 0.06 -9.44 18.47
N ASN A 200 1.03 -8.55 18.60
CA ASN A 200 0.83 -7.20 19.12
C ASN A 200 1.35 -6.17 18.11
N SER A 201 0.60 -5.09 17.93
CA SER A 201 0.99 -3.91 17.18
C SER A 201 0.77 -2.69 18.07
N THR A 202 1.84 -2.00 18.46
CA THR A 202 1.78 -0.76 19.20
C THR A 202 2.23 0.40 18.33
N THR A 203 1.44 1.46 18.27
CA THR A 203 1.72 2.67 17.49
C THR A 203 1.88 3.85 18.43
N PHE A 204 2.92 4.63 18.18
CA PHE A 204 3.20 5.91 18.80
C PHE A 204 3.17 7.00 17.72
N ASP A 205 2.71 8.19 18.09
CA ASP A 205 2.71 9.39 17.26
C ASP A 205 3.42 10.55 17.98
N ASP A 206 3.32 11.76 17.43
CA ASP A 206 3.93 12.96 18.01
C ASP A 206 3.39 13.32 19.42
N GLN A 207 2.25 12.77 19.84
CA GLN A 207 1.66 12.94 21.18
C GLN A 207 1.99 11.79 22.14
N GLY A 208 2.74 10.78 21.68
CA GLY A 208 3.15 9.63 22.48
C GLY A 208 2.37 8.37 22.10
N PHE A 209 1.82 7.66 23.08
CA PHE A 209 1.09 6.41 22.81
C PHE A 209 -0.21 6.70 22.05
N ALA A 210 -0.33 6.16 20.83
CA ALA A 210 -1.49 6.40 19.96
C ALA A 210 -2.48 5.25 20.01
N SER A 211 -1.99 4.01 19.85
CA SER A 211 -2.87 2.82 19.83
C SER A 211 -2.12 1.52 20.11
N ASN A 212 -2.85 0.50 20.53
CA ASN A 212 -2.36 -0.87 20.67
C ASN A 212 -3.41 -1.85 20.11
N ASN A 213 -2.98 -2.81 19.31
CA ASN A 213 -3.81 -3.92 18.86
C ASN A 213 -3.13 -5.23 19.27
N THR A 214 -3.80 -6.01 20.10
CA THR A 214 -3.35 -7.35 20.52
C THR A 214 -4.33 -8.37 20.00
N GLY A 215 -3.85 -9.42 19.35
CA GLY A 215 -4.71 -10.46 18.80
C GLY A 215 -4.14 -11.86 18.95
N LEU A 216 -5.05 -12.83 18.90
CA LEU A 216 -4.76 -14.24 18.77
C LEU A 216 -5.39 -14.74 17.47
N SER A 217 -4.62 -15.46 16.67
CA SER A 217 -5.10 -16.04 15.43
C SER A 217 -4.58 -17.46 15.25
N GLY A 218 -5.30 -18.26 14.47
CA GLY A 218 -4.93 -19.64 14.22
C GLY A 218 -5.76 -20.26 13.11
N THR A 219 -5.43 -21.50 12.80
CA THR A 219 -6.09 -22.28 11.76
C THR A 219 -6.57 -23.61 12.34
N VAL A 220 -7.79 -24.02 12.02
CA VAL A 220 -8.45 -25.22 12.52
C VAL A 220 -9.21 -25.95 11.40
N GLY A 221 -9.56 -27.21 11.66
CA GLY A 221 -10.23 -28.09 10.72
C GLY A 221 -9.30 -29.18 10.18
N SER A 222 -9.88 -30.28 9.71
CA SER A 222 -9.13 -31.42 9.19
C SER A 222 -8.33 -31.12 7.91
N ARG A 223 -8.59 -29.98 7.26
CA ARG A 223 -7.91 -29.50 6.04
C ARG A 223 -7.43 -28.05 6.18
N ASP A 224 -7.29 -27.57 7.42
CA ASP A 224 -6.89 -26.18 7.70
C ASP A 224 -7.84 -25.15 7.05
N GLN A 225 -9.10 -25.53 6.92
CA GLN A 225 -10.07 -24.77 6.16
C GLN A 225 -10.68 -23.58 6.93
N PHE A 226 -10.48 -23.49 8.24
CA PHE A 226 -10.98 -22.39 9.06
C PHE A 226 -9.83 -21.58 9.63
N ASN A 227 -9.74 -20.29 9.30
CA ASN A 227 -8.87 -19.35 9.96
C ASN A 227 -9.70 -18.49 10.90
N TYR A 228 -9.28 -18.34 12.14
CA TYR A 228 -9.96 -17.51 13.11
C TYR A 228 -8.99 -16.49 13.69
N GLY A 229 -9.54 -15.36 14.12
CA GLY A 229 -8.82 -14.31 14.81
C GLY A 229 -9.72 -13.67 15.85
N VAL A 230 -9.14 -13.31 16.98
CA VAL A 230 -9.74 -12.42 17.97
C VAL A 230 -8.73 -11.33 18.27
N ASN A 231 -9.20 -10.09 18.41
CA ASN A 231 -8.33 -8.96 18.70
C ASN A 231 -8.98 -8.00 19.70
N LEU A 232 -8.13 -7.33 20.47
CA LEU A 232 -8.45 -6.21 21.33
C LEU A 232 -7.62 -5.03 20.83
N SER A 233 -8.28 -3.97 20.41
CA SER A 233 -7.67 -2.71 20.01
C SER A 233 -8.04 -1.61 20.98
N TYR A 234 -7.04 -0.88 21.47
CA TYR A 234 -7.21 0.34 22.23
C TYR A 234 -6.67 1.53 21.43
N GLN A 235 -7.50 2.56 21.26
CA GLN A 235 -7.15 3.84 20.64
C GLN A 235 -7.12 4.91 21.73
N HIS A 236 -6.00 5.60 21.86
CA HIS A 236 -5.84 6.65 22.87
C HIS A 236 -6.74 7.86 22.56
N GLN A 237 -6.75 8.29 21.31
CA GLN A 237 -7.67 9.34 20.84
C GLN A 237 -9.12 8.83 20.92
N GLY A 238 -9.95 9.49 21.73
CA GLY A 238 -11.32 9.05 22.00
C GLY A 238 -11.45 7.99 23.12
N ASN A 239 -10.32 7.52 23.67
CA ASN A 239 -10.25 6.53 24.75
C ASN A 239 -11.14 5.30 24.48
N GLU A 240 -10.97 4.71 23.30
CA GLU A 240 -11.86 3.67 22.81
C GLU A 240 -11.20 2.29 22.85
N THR A 241 -11.88 1.31 23.44
CA THR A 241 -11.49 -0.10 23.37
C THR A 241 -12.49 -0.86 22.50
N THR A 242 -11.98 -1.56 21.50
CA THR A 242 -12.76 -2.40 20.59
C THR A 242 -12.31 -3.85 20.72
N ALA A 243 -13.25 -4.76 20.91
CA ALA A 243 -13.04 -6.19 20.80
C ALA A 243 -13.57 -6.67 19.44
N GLY A 244 -12.76 -7.44 18.72
CA GLY A 244 -13.08 -7.97 17.41
C GLY A 244 -12.87 -9.49 17.34
N ALA A 245 -13.64 -10.12 16.47
CA ALA A 245 -13.45 -11.51 16.08
C ALA A 245 -13.70 -11.65 14.58
N ASN A 246 -12.92 -12.49 13.91
CA ASN A 246 -13.08 -12.83 12.51
C ASN A 246 -12.94 -14.33 12.29
N LEU A 247 -13.68 -14.84 11.31
CA LEU A 247 -13.66 -16.23 10.88
C LEU A 247 -13.66 -16.27 9.35
N THR A 248 -12.69 -16.97 8.78
CA THR A 248 -12.61 -17.25 7.35
C THR A 248 -12.70 -18.75 7.13
N TRP A 249 -13.74 -19.18 6.41
CA TRP A 249 -13.91 -20.56 5.96
C TRP A 249 -13.56 -20.67 4.48
N ASN A 250 -12.47 -21.37 4.19
CA ASN A 250 -12.06 -21.77 2.85
C ASN A 250 -12.81 -23.06 2.46
N ALA A 251 -14.06 -22.92 2.02
CA ALA A 251 -14.82 -24.03 1.46
C ALA A 251 -14.23 -24.45 0.10
N PRO A 252 -14.52 -25.68 -0.38
CA PRO A 252 -13.95 -26.19 -1.64
C PRO A 252 -14.26 -25.34 -2.89
N VAL A 253 -15.36 -24.58 -2.84
CA VAL A 253 -15.89 -23.83 -4.00
C VAL A 253 -16.01 -22.33 -3.75
N ALA A 254 -15.80 -21.88 -2.51
CA ALA A 254 -15.92 -20.48 -2.11
C ALA A 254 -15.15 -20.24 -0.81
N THR A 255 -14.72 -19.00 -0.59
CA THR A 255 -14.22 -18.51 0.69
C THR A 255 -15.29 -17.63 1.32
N VAL A 256 -15.71 -17.99 2.54
CA VAL A 256 -16.69 -17.24 3.32
C VAL A 256 -15.95 -16.55 4.45
N ASN A 257 -16.14 -15.25 4.63
CA ASN A 257 -15.61 -14.48 5.75
C ASN A 257 -16.76 -13.93 6.59
N GLY A 258 -16.60 -13.96 7.91
CA GLY A 258 -17.45 -13.26 8.85
C GLY A 258 -16.58 -12.50 9.83
N SER A 259 -17.00 -11.30 10.21
CA SER A 259 -16.36 -10.51 11.24
C SER A 259 -17.39 -9.82 12.13
N TYR A 260 -17.02 -9.62 13.38
CA TYR A 260 -17.79 -8.87 14.36
C TYR A 260 -16.83 -8.03 15.18
N SER A 261 -17.14 -6.76 15.38
CA SER A 261 -16.41 -5.89 16.29
C SER A 261 -17.36 -5.03 17.12
N GLN A 262 -16.98 -4.78 18.36
CA GLN A 262 -17.77 -4.01 19.31
C GLN A 262 -16.86 -3.12 20.13
N SER A 263 -17.23 -1.85 20.21
CA SER A 263 -16.63 -0.87 21.10
C SER A 263 -17.69 -0.30 22.05
N SER A 264 -17.33 0.75 22.79
CA SER A 264 -18.28 1.54 23.60
C SER A 264 -19.20 2.41 22.74
N THR A 265 -18.80 2.74 21.50
CA THR A 265 -19.47 3.71 20.63
C THR A 265 -20.21 3.04 19.47
N TYR A 266 -19.79 1.87 19.03
CA TYR A 266 -20.42 1.17 17.91
C TYR A 266 -20.40 -0.36 18.04
N ARG A 267 -21.21 -0.99 17.18
CA ARG A 267 -21.16 -2.41 16.89
C ARG A 267 -21.18 -2.59 15.38
N GLN A 268 -20.27 -3.41 14.86
CA GLN A 268 -20.15 -3.69 13.45
C GLN A 268 -20.12 -5.20 13.23
N ALA A 269 -20.83 -5.64 12.20
CA ALA A 269 -20.83 -7.02 11.74
C ALA A 269 -20.69 -7.02 10.22
N GLY A 270 -19.83 -7.88 9.70
CA GLY A 270 -19.58 -8.02 8.27
C GLY A 270 -19.58 -9.48 7.86
N ALA A 271 -20.05 -9.74 6.65
CA ALA A 271 -19.91 -11.04 6.01
C ALA A 271 -19.58 -10.86 4.52
N SER A 272 -18.71 -11.70 3.99
CA SER A 272 -18.38 -11.72 2.56
C SER A 272 -18.22 -13.14 2.04
N VAL A 273 -18.52 -13.34 0.76
CA VAL A 273 -18.32 -14.62 0.07
C VAL A 273 -17.60 -14.33 -1.23
N SER A 274 -16.50 -15.03 -1.48
CA SER A 274 -15.73 -14.93 -2.73
C SER A 274 -15.54 -16.31 -3.36
N GLY A 275 -15.74 -16.39 -4.67
CA GLY A 275 -15.64 -17.63 -5.44
C GLY A 275 -15.73 -17.33 -6.93
N GLY A 276 -15.36 -18.29 -7.77
CA GLY A 276 -15.43 -18.20 -9.21
C GLY A 276 -16.46 -19.19 -9.77
N ILE A 277 -17.25 -18.74 -10.73
CA ILE A 277 -18.19 -19.58 -11.47
C ILE A 277 -17.67 -19.72 -12.90
N VAL A 278 -17.52 -20.95 -13.37
CA VAL A 278 -17.29 -21.25 -14.78
C VAL A 278 -18.60 -21.79 -15.35
N ALA A 279 -19.16 -21.05 -16.30
CA ALA A 279 -20.29 -21.49 -17.09
C ALA A 279 -19.82 -21.89 -18.49
N TRP A 280 -20.12 -23.12 -18.91
CA TRP A 280 -19.93 -23.56 -20.29
C TRP A 280 -21.16 -24.34 -20.75
N SER A 281 -21.47 -24.32 -22.04
CA SER A 281 -22.72 -24.81 -22.64
C SER A 281 -23.08 -26.23 -22.17
N GLY A 282 -23.91 -26.31 -21.12
CA GLY A 282 -24.40 -27.56 -20.50
C GLY A 282 -24.02 -27.78 -19.02
N ALA A 283 -23.09 -27.01 -18.42
CA ALA A 283 -22.68 -27.20 -17.03
C ALA A 283 -22.21 -25.91 -16.33
N LEU A 284 -22.45 -25.86 -15.02
CA LEU A 284 -22.02 -24.78 -14.12
C LEU A 284 -21.09 -25.36 -13.05
N ILE A 285 -19.84 -24.87 -12.94
CA ILE A 285 -18.86 -25.32 -11.95
C ILE A 285 -18.43 -24.14 -11.09
N TRP A 286 -18.45 -24.31 -9.77
CA TRP A 286 -17.94 -23.33 -8.81
C TRP A 286 -16.54 -23.74 -8.31
N ARG A 287 -15.59 -22.79 -8.26
CA ARG A 287 -14.22 -22.99 -7.74
C ARG A 287 -13.69 -21.73 -7.09
N THR A 288 -12.87 -21.89 -6.05
CA THR A 288 -12.06 -20.80 -5.50
C THR A 288 -11.01 -20.34 -6.52
N VAL A 289 -10.91 -19.02 -6.74
CA VAL A 289 -9.95 -18.45 -7.70
C VAL A 289 -8.57 -18.43 -7.07
N PHE A 290 -7.69 -19.34 -7.50
CA PHE A 290 -6.26 -19.23 -7.22
C PHE A 290 -5.59 -18.41 -8.34
N PRO A 291 -4.79 -17.37 -8.03
CA PRO A 291 -3.88 -16.83 -9.01
C PRO A 291 -2.89 -17.93 -9.39
N LYS A 292 -2.94 -18.39 -10.65
CA LYS A 292 -1.92 -19.28 -11.21
C LYS A 292 -0.57 -18.56 -11.12
N ARG A 293 0.33 -19.04 -10.25
CA ARG A 293 1.76 -18.80 -10.42
C ARG A 293 2.18 -19.53 -11.69
N LEU A 294 2.48 -18.77 -12.74
CA LEU A 294 3.24 -19.28 -13.87
C LEU A 294 4.66 -19.56 -13.35
N GLN A 295 5.10 -20.81 -13.47
CA GLN A 295 6.50 -21.21 -13.35
C GLN A 295 7.27 -20.78 -14.59
#